data_AF-A0A7V9JZ45-F1
#
_entry.id   AF-A0A7V9JZ45-F1
#
_cell.length_a   1.000
_cell.length_b   1.000
_cell.length_c   1.000
_cell.angle_alpha   90.00
_cell.angle_beta   90.00
_cell.angle_gamma   90.00
#
_symmetry.space_group_name_H-M   'P 1'
#
loop_
_entity.id
_entity.type
_entity.pdbx_description
1 polymer ?
#
loop_
_entity_poly.entity_id
_entity_poly.type
_entity_poly.pdbx_seq_one_letter_code
_entity_poly.pdbx_strand_id
1 'polypeptide(L)'
;MAAVVDQPRRVTRRAIVAMVASAGTGMVVSCGGGDGGDAAATTTSATVEAAVAPFCDAFGALLVGPLAEGGFDTGDPEQLGGAVGLTLAVVDELAAVAPPEVAASASALAADYRTTFEVLERYGYDLARLDAEATPEERAALDSFGAGPGSGGQAAFAELEAFVGDRCAPGAELPPELTEPVDPTTTTVLIGPVPEVG
;
A
#
# COMPACT_ATOMS: atom_id res chain seq x y z
N MET A 1 21.10 44.66 6.82
CA MET A 1 21.10 44.54 5.35
C MET A 1 20.64 43.13 5.04
N ALA A 2 19.34 42.95 4.83
CA ALA A 2 18.71 41.65 4.59
C ALA A 2 18.38 41.53 3.10
N ALA A 3 18.86 40.46 2.46
CA ALA A 3 18.56 40.16 1.06
C ALA A 3 17.19 39.49 0.97
N VAL A 4 16.26 40.19 0.32
CA VAL A 4 15.00 39.64 -0.18
C VAL A 4 15.34 38.79 -1.41
N VAL A 5 15.10 37.48 -1.33
CA VAL A 5 15.12 36.60 -2.51
C VAL A 5 13.68 36.39 -2.95
N ASP A 6 13.32 37.13 -3.99
CA ASP A 6 12.10 36.97 -4.78
C ASP A 6 12.29 35.75 -5.70
N GLN A 7 11.47 34.70 -5.55
CA GLN A 7 11.43 33.61 -6.52
C GLN A 7 10.19 33.70 -7.42
N PRO A 8 10.37 33.71 -8.75
CA PRO A 8 9.29 33.91 -9.70
C PRO A 8 8.42 32.66 -9.87
N ARG A 9 7.12 32.81 -9.63
CA ARG A 9 6.07 31.88 -10.05
C ARG A 9 6.06 31.72 -11.57
N ARG A 10 6.24 30.50 -12.08
CA ARG A 10 5.88 30.06 -13.44
C ARG A 10 5.19 28.71 -13.33
N VAL A 11 3.86 28.63 -13.36
CA VAL A 11 2.99 28.64 -14.56
C VAL A 11 3.35 27.51 -15.54
N THR A 12 2.67 26.39 -15.34
CA THR A 12 1.96 25.58 -16.35
C THR A 12 2.76 24.92 -17.48
N ARG A 13 2.63 23.58 -17.57
CA ARG A 13 2.27 22.90 -18.83
C ARG A 13 1.77 21.48 -18.57
N ARG A 14 0.44 21.33 -18.73
CA ARG A 14 -0.22 20.08 -19.10
C ARG A 14 0.47 19.50 -20.33
N ALA A 15 0.88 18.24 -20.29
CA ALA A 15 1.23 17.45 -21.46
C ALA A 15 0.49 16.11 -21.33
N ILE A 16 -0.69 16.01 -21.96
CA ILE A 16 -0.94 15.29 -23.22
C ILE A 16 -1.05 13.78 -22.97
N VAL A 17 -2.31 13.38 -22.86
CA VAL A 17 -2.82 12.02 -22.99
C VAL A 17 -2.44 11.50 -24.38
N ALA A 18 -1.58 10.48 -24.44
CA ALA A 18 -1.34 9.71 -25.64
C ALA A 18 -2.39 8.58 -25.71
N MET A 19 -3.45 8.85 -26.45
CA MET A 19 -4.49 7.89 -26.82
C MET A 19 -3.91 6.97 -27.89
N VAL A 20 -3.50 5.76 -27.52
CA VAL A 20 -3.13 4.71 -28.49
C VAL A 20 -4.40 3.95 -28.86
N ALA A 21 -4.94 4.30 -30.01
CA ALA A 21 -5.99 3.56 -30.69
C ALA A 21 -5.39 2.29 -31.33
N SER A 22 -5.59 1.14 -30.69
CA SER A 22 -5.33 -0.16 -31.28
C SER A 22 -6.63 -0.68 -31.92
N ALA A 23 -6.78 -0.46 -33.21
CA ALA A 23 -7.75 -1.18 -34.02
C ALA A 23 -7.30 -2.65 -34.13
N GLY A 24 -8.04 -3.55 -33.49
CA GLY A 24 -7.82 -4.99 -33.54
C GLY A 24 -9.11 -5.73 -33.88
N THR A 25 -9.31 -5.93 -35.18
CA THR A 25 -10.44 -6.62 -35.80
C THR A 25 -10.55 -8.08 -35.35
N GLY A 26 -11.70 -8.45 -34.79
CA GLY A 26 -12.46 -9.70 -34.99
C GLY A 26 -11.76 -11.05 -34.90
N MET A 27 -12.30 -11.93 -34.04
CA MET A 27 -12.74 -13.27 -34.45
C MET A 27 -13.79 -13.79 -33.45
N VAL A 28 -15.00 -14.00 -33.95
CA VAL A 28 -16.05 -14.81 -33.32
C VAL A 28 -15.66 -16.28 -33.46
N VAL A 29 -15.37 -16.97 -32.35
CA VAL A 29 -15.17 -18.42 -32.35
C VAL A 29 -16.01 -19.06 -31.26
N SER A 30 -17.06 -19.73 -31.76
CA SER A 30 -17.58 -21.03 -31.32
C SER A 30 -18.05 -21.18 -29.86
N CYS A 31 -19.37 -21.10 -29.71
CA CYS A 31 -20.12 -21.75 -28.65
C CYS A 31 -20.01 -23.28 -28.82
N GLY A 32 -18.98 -23.88 -28.22
CA GLY A 32 -18.81 -25.32 -28.12
C GLY A 32 -19.28 -25.78 -26.75
N GLY A 33 -20.47 -26.41 -26.68
CA GLY A 33 -20.90 -27.16 -25.52
C GLY A 33 -19.95 -28.32 -25.29
N GLY A 34 -19.17 -28.24 -24.21
CA GLY A 34 -18.28 -29.29 -23.74
C GLY A 34 -18.83 -29.87 -22.45
N ASP A 35 -19.21 -31.14 -22.52
CA ASP A 35 -19.65 -31.99 -21.43
C ASP A 35 -18.74 -31.91 -20.19
N GLY A 36 -19.41 -31.96 -19.04
CA GLY A 36 -18.85 -31.84 -17.70
C GLY A 36 -17.68 -32.79 -17.43
N GLY A 37 -16.51 -32.20 -17.29
CA GLY A 37 -15.43 -32.75 -16.49
C GLY A 37 -15.22 -31.84 -15.31
N ASP A 38 -15.89 -32.13 -14.19
CA ASP A 38 -15.49 -31.63 -12.86
C ASP A 38 -14.09 -32.17 -12.56
N ALA A 39 -13.08 -31.57 -13.18
CA ALA A 39 -11.72 -31.63 -12.69
C ALA A 39 -11.75 -30.84 -11.39
N ALA A 40 -12.01 -31.54 -10.28
CA ALA A 40 -11.76 -31.03 -8.96
C ALA A 40 -10.32 -30.52 -8.96
N ALA A 41 -10.16 -29.20 -9.08
CA ALA A 41 -8.89 -28.55 -8.95
C ALA A 41 -8.42 -28.89 -7.54
N THR A 42 -7.47 -29.81 -7.45
CA THR A 42 -6.80 -30.13 -6.20
C THR A 42 -6.01 -28.88 -5.82
N THR A 43 -6.66 -27.98 -5.09
CA THR A 43 -6.03 -26.88 -4.40
C THR A 43 -5.09 -27.49 -3.38
N THR A 44 -3.83 -27.63 -3.78
CA THR A 44 -2.77 -28.05 -2.88
C THR A 44 -2.55 -26.87 -1.96
N SER A 45 -3.17 -26.89 -0.79
CA SER A 45 -2.95 -25.87 0.23
C SER A 45 -1.48 -25.87 0.58
N ALA A 46 -0.76 -24.86 0.09
CA ALA A 46 0.64 -24.72 0.38
C ALA A 46 0.78 -24.53 1.90
N THR A 47 1.49 -25.45 2.54
CA THR A 47 1.63 -25.41 4.00
C THR A 47 2.76 -24.46 4.33
N VAL A 48 2.45 -23.34 4.96
CA VAL A 48 3.46 -22.42 5.49
C VAL A 48 4.28 -23.16 6.55
N GLU A 49 5.61 -23.03 6.48
CA GLU A 49 6.49 -23.60 7.50
C GLU A 49 6.15 -22.98 8.86
N ALA A 50 5.91 -23.82 9.87
CA ALA A 50 5.44 -23.36 11.19
C ALA A 50 6.37 -22.33 11.85
N ALA A 51 7.66 -22.32 11.49
CA ALA A 51 8.62 -21.34 11.98
C ALA A 51 8.43 -19.93 11.39
N VAL A 52 7.83 -19.81 10.21
CA VAL A 52 7.64 -18.54 9.49
C VAL A 52 6.23 -17.96 9.72
N ALA A 53 5.28 -18.77 10.19
CA ALA A 53 3.90 -18.35 10.43
C ALA A 53 3.76 -17.07 11.28
N PRO A 54 4.47 -16.89 12.41
CA PRO A 54 4.36 -15.64 13.20
C PRO A 54 4.76 -14.39 12.41
N PHE A 55 5.78 -14.51 11.54
CA PHE A 55 6.20 -13.43 10.67
C PHE A 55 5.17 -13.14 9.57
N CYS A 56 4.59 -14.18 8.96
CA CYS A 56 3.51 -14.02 7.98
C CYS A 56 2.30 -13.32 8.59
N ASP A 57 1.93 -13.68 9.83
CA ASP A 57 0.81 -13.07 10.55
C ASP A 57 1.10 -11.60 10.87
N ALA A 58 2.30 -11.29 11.37
CA ALA A 58 2.71 -9.91 11.67
C ALA A 58 2.77 -9.04 10.41
N PHE A 59 3.28 -9.57 9.29
CA PHE A 59 3.31 -8.85 8.02
C PHE A 59 1.90 -8.65 7.46
N GLY A 60 1.03 -9.66 7.54
CA GLY A 60 -0.38 -9.52 7.19
C GLY A 60 -1.09 -8.44 8.02
N ALA A 61 -0.84 -8.41 9.33
CA ALA A 61 -1.39 -7.38 10.22
C ALA A 61 -0.91 -5.96 9.86
N LEU A 62 0.31 -5.81 9.32
CA LEU A 62 0.80 -4.52 8.82
C LEU A 62 0.00 -4.06 7.60
N LEU A 63 -0.33 -4.98 6.68
CA LEU A 63 -1.05 -4.69 5.45
C LEU A 63 -2.54 -4.35 5.66
N VAL A 64 -3.15 -4.84 6.74
CA VAL A 64 -4.56 -4.57 7.09
C VAL A 64 -4.71 -3.68 8.33
N GLY A 65 -3.62 -3.03 8.75
CA GLY A 65 -3.60 -2.18 9.93
C GLY A 65 -4.40 -0.89 9.74
N PRO A 66 -4.63 -0.13 10.83
CA PRO A 66 -5.42 1.11 10.77
C PRO A 66 -4.95 2.12 9.72
N LEU A 67 -3.63 2.27 9.53
CA LEU A 67 -3.08 3.17 8.51
C LEU A 67 -3.25 2.67 7.07
N ALA A 68 -3.45 1.37 6.87
CA ALA A 68 -3.66 0.78 5.54
C ALA A 68 -5.14 0.75 5.15
N GLU A 69 -6.01 0.31 6.06
CA GLU A 69 -7.46 0.20 5.84
C GLU A 69 -8.22 1.51 6.10
N GLY A 70 -7.60 2.45 6.83
CA GLY A 70 -8.25 3.67 7.28
C GLY A 70 -9.27 3.40 8.39
N GLY A 71 -10.45 4.01 8.29
CA GLY A 71 -11.53 3.86 9.27
C GLY A 71 -11.40 4.73 10.53
N PHE A 72 -10.49 5.70 10.51
CA PHE A 72 -10.32 6.71 11.55
C PHE A 72 -10.26 8.11 10.93
N ASP A 73 -10.58 9.14 11.71
CA ASP A 73 -10.47 10.53 11.27
C ASP A 73 -9.01 11.01 11.38
N THR A 74 -8.34 11.22 10.25
CA THR A 74 -6.96 11.73 10.21
C THR A 74 -6.86 13.20 10.65
N GLY A 75 -7.98 13.93 10.70
CA GLY A 75 -8.06 15.29 11.25
C GLY A 75 -8.21 15.32 12.78
N ASP A 76 -8.48 14.19 13.42
CA ASP A 76 -8.55 14.06 14.87
C ASP A 76 -7.19 13.53 15.40
N PRO A 77 -6.43 14.35 16.14
CA PRO A 77 -5.11 13.96 16.63
C PRO A 77 -5.11 12.74 17.54
N GLU A 78 -6.17 12.51 18.33
CA GLU A 78 -6.26 11.33 19.20
C GLU A 78 -6.42 10.05 18.39
N GLN A 79 -7.25 10.10 17.34
CA GLN A 79 -7.45 8.96 16.44
C GLN A 79 -6.21 8.65 15.61
N LEU A 80 -5.55 9.67 15.05
CA LEU A 80 -4.30 9.48 14.32
C LEU A 80 -3.18 8.95 15.23
N GLY A 81 -3.04 9.49 16.44
CA GLY A 81 -2.09 8.99 17.43
C GLY A 81 -2.34 7.53 17.80
N GLY A 82 -3.61 7.15 17.97
CA GLY A 82 -4.01 5.76 18.20
C GLY A 82 -3.66 4.83 17.04
N ALA A 83 -3.94 5.24 15.80
CA ALA A 83 -3.60 4.48 14.60
C ALA A 83 -2.08 4.28 14.46
N VAL A 84 -1.29 5.35 14.65
CA VAL A 84 0.17 5.31 14.65
C VAL A 84 0.71 4.37 15.72
N GLY A 85 0.20 4.44 16.95
CA GLY A 85 0.62 3.58 18.05
C GLY A 85 0.38 2.09 17.77
N LEU A 86 -0.78 1.75 17.20
CA LEU A 86 -1.08 0.38 16.77
C LEU A 86 -0.14 -0.08 15.65
N THR A 87 0.13 0.76 14.66
CA THR A 87 1.06 0.42 13.58
C THR A 87 2.48 0.21 14.11
N LEU A 88 2.98 1.04 15.03
CA LEU A 88 4.30 0.81 15.65
C LEU A 88 4.38 -0.53 16.38
N ALA A 89 3.33 -0.91 17.13
CA ALA A 89 3.30 -2.20 17.80
C ALA A 89 3.38 -3.37 16.81
N VAL A 90 2.70 -3.26 15.66
CA VAL A 90 2.75 -4.28 14.60
C VAL A 90 4.13 -4.37 13.95
N VAL A 91 4.75 -3.23 13.63
CA VAL A 91 6.08 -3.21 13.00
C VAL A 91 7.18 -3.67 13.99
N ASP A 92 7.03 -3.36 15.27
CA ASP A 92 7.93 -3.86 16.32
C ASP A 92 7.82 -5.39 16.48
N GLU A 93 6.60 -5.93 16.47
CA GLU A 93 6.37 -7.38 16.48
C GLU A 93 6.97 -8.03 15.23
N LEU A 94 6.72 -7.47 14.03
CA LEU A 94 7.29 -7.93 12.77
C LEU A 94 8.82 -8.05 12.85
N ALA A 95 9.50 -7.03 13.37
CA ALA A 95 10.94 -7.05 13.56
C ALA A 95 11.40 -8.09 14.61
N ALA A 96 10.61 -8.32 15.66
CA ALA A 96 10.92 -9.28 16.72
C ALA A 96 10.80 -10.74 16.25
N VAL A 97 9.85 -11.04 15.37
CA VAL A 97 9.58 -12.41 14.86
C VAL A 97 10.23 -12.68 13.51
N ALA A 98 10.98 -11.73 12.95
CA ALA A 98 11.60 -11.84 11.64
C ALA A 98 12.58 -13.02 11.55
N PRO A 99 12.45 -13.88 10.52
CA PRO A 99 13.43 -14.91 10.22
C PRO A 99 14.83 -14.31 9.97
N PRO A 100 15.92 -15.03 10.27
CA PRO A 100 17.29 -14.52 10.12
C PRO A 100 17.60 -13.95 8.72
N GLU A 101 16.97 -14.49 7.69
CA GLU A 101 17.13 -14.07 6.29
C GLU A 101 16.66 -12.64 6.04
N VAL A 102 15.63 -12.18 6.75
CA VAL A 102 15.01 -10.84 6.56
C VAL A 102 15.04 -9.97 7.81
N ALA A 103 15.68 -10.42 8.89
CA ALA A 103 15.72 -9.71 10.18
C ALA A 103 16.32 -8.29 10.07
N ALA A 104 17.34 -8.12 9.22
CA ALA A 104 17.95 -6.81 8.98
C ALA A 104 16.95 -5.84 8.32
N SER A 105 16.19 -6.32 7.33
CA SER A 105 15.21 -5.53 6.58
C SER A 105 13.98 -5.23 7.43
N ALA A 106 13.49 -6.18 8.23
CA ALA A 106 12.44 -5.93 9.21
C ALA A 106 12.86 -4.88 10.25
N SER A 107 14.10 -4.95 10.75
CA SER A 107 14.64 -3.96 11.69
C SER A 107 14.80 -2.57 11.06
N ALA A 108 15.23 -2.51 9.79
CA ALA A 108 15.35 -1.25 9.05
C ALA A 108 13.97 -0.61 8.82
N LEU A 109 12.96 -1.41 8.46
CA LEU A 109 11.58 -0.95 8.34
C LEU A 109 11.05 -0.40 9.67
N ALA A 110 11.27 -1.10 10.78
CA ALA A 110 10.88 -0.61 12.11
C ALA A 110 11.54 0.72 12.48
N ALA A 111 12.82 0.89 12.17
CA ALA A 111 13.53 2.14 12.41
C ALA A 111 12.97 3.29 11.55
N ASP A 112 12.60 3.02 10.29
CA ASP A 112 12.02 4.01 9.37
C ASP A 112 10.63 4.48 9.86
N TYR A 113 9.78 3.55 10.30
CA TYR A 113 8.47 3.85 10.88
C TYR A 113 8.61 4.71 12.16
N ARG A 114 9.52 4.35 13.08
CA ARG A 114 9.75 5.15 14.30
C ARG A 114 10.22 6.56 13.96
N THR A 115 11.21 6.69 13.08
CA THR A 115 11.76 7.99 12.68
C THR A 115 10.68 8.88 12.06
N THR A 116 9.84 8.32 11.20
CA THR A 116 8.74 9.05 10.56
C THR A 116 7.69 9.48 11.58
N PHE A 117 7.27 8.57 12.46
CA PHE A 117 6.20 8.84 13.41
C PHE A 117 6.63 9.71 14.60
N GLU A 118 7.93 9.78 14.92
CA GLU A 118 8.48 10.79 15.82
C GLU A 118 8.24 12.23 15.31
N VAL A 119 8.19 12.44 13.98
CA VAL A 119 7.81 13.74 13.42
C VAL A 119 6.33 14.03 13.70
N LEU A 120 5.43 13.06 13.49
CA LEU A 120 4.00 13.23 13.79
C LEU A 120 3.78 13.50 15.29
N GLU A 121 4.45 12.76 16.17
CA GLU A 121 4.36 12.93 17.62
C GLU A 121 4.83 14.33 18.06
N ARG A 122 5.90 14.88 17.45
CA ARG A 122 6.41 16.23 17.74
C ARG A 122 5.34 17.32 17.54
N TYR A 123 4.46 17.13 16.57
CA TYR A 123 3.34 18.04 16.29
C TYR A 123 2.05 17.65 17.02
N GLY A 124 2.11 16.63 17.89
CA GLY A 124 0.96 16.14 18.63
C GLY A 124 -0.08 15.47 17.74
N TYR A 125 0.34 14.88 16.61
CA TYR A 125 -0.53 14.31 15.58
C TYR A 125 -1.52 15.31 14.95
N ASP A 126 -1.32 16.61 15.16
CA ASP A 126 -2.11 17.65 14.50
C ASP A 126 -1.52 17.97 13.12
N LEU A 127 -2.18 17.45 12.07
CA LEU A 127 -1.74 17.62 10.69
C LEU A 127 -1.81 19.09 10.22
N ALA A 128 -2.72 19.91 10.77
CA ALA A 128 -2.81 21.32 10.41
C ALA A 128 -1.62 22.09 11.00
N ARG A 129 -1.24 21.76 12.23
CA ARG A 129 -0.04 22.31 12.87
C ARG A 129 1.23 21.85 12.16
N LEU A 130 1.31 20.58 11.78
CA LEU A 130 2.41 20.03 11.01
C LEU A 130 2.58 20.79 9.68
N ASP A 131 1.51 21.01 8.92
CA ASP A 131 1.59 21.76 7.66
C ASP A 131 2.05 23.22 7.88
N ALA A 132 1.64 23.84 8.99
CA ALA A 132 2.02 25.21 9.32
C ALA A 132 3.47 25.34 9.82
N GLU A 133 3.96 24.36 10.59
CA GLU A 133 5.18 24.49 11.40
C GLU A 133 6.34 23.56 11.01
N ALA A 134 6.09 22.47 10.27
CA ALA A 134 7.15 21.50 9.91
C ALA A 134 8.24 22.11 9.03
N THR A 135 9.50 21.78 9.35
CA THR A 135 10.65 22.16 8.53
C THR A 135 10.63 21.44 7.18
N PRO A 136 11.35 21.94 6.16
CA PRO A 136 11.47 21.23 4.89
C PRO A 136 12.03 19.81 5.02
N GLU A 137 12.96 19.60 5.96
CA GLU A 137 13.56 18.29 6.21
C GLU A 137 12.57 17.30 6.82
N GLU A 138 11.71 17.76 7.74
CA GLU A 138 10.64 16.95 8.34
C GLU A 138 9.56 16.60 7.33
N ARG A 139 9.17 17.55 6.48
CA ARG A 139 8.24 17.28 5.36
C ARG A 139 8.85 16.28 4.39
N ALA A 140 10.13 16.41 4.06
CA ALA A 140 10.80 15.46 3.19
C ALA A 140 10.84 14.04 3.79
N ALA A 141 10.99 13.91 5.11
CA ALA A 141 10.90 12.61 5.77
C ALA A 141 9.49 11.99 5.63
N LEU A 142 8.45 12.78 5.87
CA LEU A 142 7.05 12.34 5.73
C LEU A 142 6.67 12.05 4.26
N ASP A 143 7.11 12.88 3.33
CA ASP A 143 6.88 12.68 1.89
C ASP A 143 7.60 11.42 1.39
N SER A 144 8.76 11.08 1.98
CA SER A 144 9.49 9.85 1.63
C SER A 144 8.84 8.58 2.21
N PHE A 145 7.96 8.74 3.19
CA PHE A 145 7.18 7.66 3.76
C PHE A 145 6.07 7.27 2.78
N GLY A 146 6.22 6.09 2.16
CA GLY A 146 5.24 5.55 1.20
C GLY A 146 5.41 5.99 -0.26
N ALA A 147 6.21 7.01 -0.58
CA ALA A 147 6.36 7.52 -1.95
C ALA A 147 7.76 7.26 -2.57
N GLY A 148 8.02 6.02 -3.00
CA GLY A 148 8.90 5.73 -4.13
C GLY A 148 10.42 5.53 -3.90
N PRO A 149 11.17 5.19 -4.97
CA PRO A 149 12.55 4.68 -4.94
C PRO A 149 13.55 5.68 -4.36
N GLY A 150 14.08 5.37 -3.17
CA GLY A 150 15.19 6.09 -2.57
C GLY A 150 15.16 6.22 -1.04
N SER A 151 14.01 6.01 -0.37
CA SER A 151 13.97 5.86 1.08
C SER A 151 14.48 4.47 1.47
N GLY A 152 15.32 4.39 2.52
CA GLY A 152 15.86 3.10 2.99
C GLY A 152 14.76 2.08 3.32
N GLY A 153 13.57 2.57 3.72
CA GLY A 153 12.38 1.76 3.99
C GLY A 153 11.84 0.99 2.78
N GLN A 154 11.91 1.52 1.56
CA GLN A 154 11.32 0.82 0.40
C GLN A 154 12.10 -0.43 0.00
N ALA A 155 13.43 -0.37 0.04
CA ALA A 155 14.26 -1.55 -0.26
C ALA A 155 14.04 -2.65 0.77
N ALA A 156 13.97 -2.27 2.05
CA ALA A 156 13.66 -3.18 3.14
C ALA A 156 12.25 -3.78 2.98
N PHE A 157 11.25 -2.95 2.66
CA PHE A 157 9.88 -3.42 2.44
C PHE A 157 9.77 -4.37 1.26
N ALA A 158 10.39 -4.06 0.12
CA ALA A 158 10.39 -4.91 -1.07
C ALA A 158 11.03 -6.28 -0.82
N GLU A 159 12.09 -6.35 -0.01
CA GLU A 159 12.70 -7.62 0.40
C GLU A 159 11.75 -8.45 1.29
N LEU A 160 11.05 -7.80 2.22
CA LEU A 160 10.04 -8.46 3.06
C LEU A 160 8.86 -8.96 2.22
N GLU A 161 8.36 -8.16 1.28
CA GLU A 161 7.31 -8.56 0.33
C GLU A 161 7.73 -9.78 -0.50
N ALA A 162 8.95 -9.78 -1.04
CA ALA A 162 9.47 -10.91 -1.80
C ALA A 162 9.54 -12.19 -0.94
N PHE A 163 10.04 -12.07 0.30
CA PHE A 163 10.08 -13.18 1.24
C PHE A 163 8.69 -13.71 1.59
N VAL A 164 7.71 -12.82 1.83
CA VAL A 164 6.32 -13.19 2.13
C VAL A 164 5.67 -13.87 0.93
N GLY A 165 5.87 -13.35 -0.28
CA GLY A 165 5.39 -13.98 -1.51
C GLY A 165 5.90 -15.41 -1.67
N ASP A 166 7.19 -15.63 -1.39
CA ASP A 166 7.83 -16.94 -1.50
C ASP A 166 7.42 -17.91 -0.38
N ARG A 167 7.25 -17.43 0.86
CA ARG A 167 7.13 -18.29 2.05
C ARG A 167 5.74 -18.36 2.68
N CYS A 168 4.97 -17.28 2.60
CA CYS A 168 3.66 -17.16 3.26
C CYS A 168 2.50 -17.50 2.32
N ALA A 169 2.67 -17.29 1.01
CA ALA A 169 1.66 -17.61 0.01
C ALA A 169 2.27 -18.30 -1.25
N PRO A 170 3.06 -19.38 -1.10
CA PRO A 170 3.71 -20.00 -2.25
C PRO A 170 2.68 -20.53 -3.24
N GLY A 171 2.75 -20.04 -4.48
CA GLY A 171 1.83 -20.42 -5.56
C GLY A 171 0.44 -19.79 -5.48
N ALA A 172 0.25 -18.75 -4.65
CA ALA A 172 -0.95 -17.93 -4.73
C ALA A 172 -0.95 -17.17 -6.06
N GLU A 173 -1.73 -17.66 -7.01
CA GLU A 173 -2.09 -16.89 -8.20
C GLU A 173 -3.18 -15.90 -7.78
N LEU A 174 -2.91 -14.61 -8.00
CA LEU A 174 -3.96 -13.62 -7.91
C LEU A 174 -5.05 -13.99 -8.93
N PRO A 175 -6.35 -13.91 -8.56
CA PRO A 175 -7.43 -14.08 -9.51
C PRO A 175 -7.14 -13.24 -10.76
N PRO A 176 -7.37 -13.77 -11.98
CA PRO A 176 -7.09 -13.04 -13.21
C PRO A 176 -7.77 -11.67 -13.21
N GLU A 177 -8.94 -11.57 -12.58
CA GLU A 177 -9.73 -10.36 -12.38
C GLU A 177 -9.00 -9.23 -11.62
N LEU A 178 -7.99 -9.56 -10.81
CA LEU A 178 -7.13 -8.60 -10.11
C LEU A 178 -5.81 -8.31 -10.85
N THR A 179 -5.50 -9.08 -11.90
CA THR A 179 -4.26 -8.94 -12.69
C THR A 179 -4.51 -8.41 -14.10
N GLU A 180 -5.73 -8.56 -14.63
CA GLU A 180 -6.11 -7.97 -15.90
C GLU A 180 -6.21 -6.45 -15.73
N PRO A 181 -5.61 -5.66 -16.64
CA PRO A 181 -5.74 -4.22 -16.59
C PRO A 181 -7.23 -3.87 -16.64
N VAL A 182 -7.73 -3.25 -15.57
CA VAL A 182 -9.12 -2.79 -15.49
C VAL A 182 -9.40 -1.97 -16.74
N ASP A 183 -10.21 -2.51 -17.65
CA ASP A 183 -10.59 -1.79 -18.85
C ASP A 183 -11.33 -0.52 -18.40
N PRO A 184 -10.79 0.68 -18.64
CA PRO A 184 -11.40 1.91 -18.16
C PRO A 184 -12.81 2.14 -18.75
N THR A 185 -13.21 1.38 -19.77
CA THR A 185 -14.57 1.44 -20.32
C THR A 185 -15.61 0.57 -19.60
N THR A 186 -15.20 -0.37 -18.73
CA THR A 186 -16.10 -1.28 -18.01
C THR A 186 -16.42 -0.81 -16.59
N THR A 187 -16.23 0.48 -16.28
CA THR A 187 -16.87 1.07 -15.09
C THR A 187 -18.33 1.36 -15.41
N THR A 188 -19.14 0.31 -15.58
CA THR A 188 -20.59 0.47 -15.46
C THR A 188 -20.87 0.66 -13.99
N VAL A 189 -20.95 1.93 -13.61
CA VAL A 189 -21.37 2.38 -12.29
C VAL A 189 -22.74 1.77 -11.99
N LEU A 190 -22.77 0.70 -11.20
CA LEU A 190 -23.97 0.18 -10.54
C LEU A 190 -24.42 1.17 -9.45
N ILE A 191 -24.67 2.44 -9.81
CA ILE A 191 -25.56 3.30 -9.03
C ILE A 191 -26.95 2.80 -9.37
N GLY A 192 -27.44 1.85 -8.57
CA GLY A 192 -28.87 1.55 -8.55
C GLY A 192 -29.67 2.82 -8.22
N PRO A 193 -30.92 2.94 -8.69
CA PRO A 193 -31.76 4.09 -8.39
C PRO A 193 -31.90 4.23 -6.87
N VAL A 194 -31.57 5.42 -6.35
CA VAL A 194 -31.84 5.80 -4.96
C VAL A 194 -33.36 5.67 -4.75
N PRO A 195 -33.83 4.84 -3.81
CA PRO A 195 -35.26 4.77 -3.52
C PRO A 195 -35.71 6.13 -2.99
N GLU A 196 -36.65 6.77 -3.69
CA GLU A 196 -37.36 7.93 -3.15
C GLU A 196 -38.15 7.47 -1.92
N VAL A 197 -37.74 7.95 -0.76
CA VAL A 197 -38.50 7.80 0.49
C VAL A 197 -39.66 8.80 0.42
N GLY A 198 -40.86 8.28 0.20
CA GLY A 198 -42.12 9.01 0.34
C GLY A 198 -42.64 9.03 1.77
#